data_AF-A0A965RGX3-F1
#
_entry.id   AF-A0A965RGX3-F1
#
_cell.length_a   1.000
_cell.length_b   1.000
_cell.length_c   1.000
_cell.angle_alpha   90.00
_cell.angle_beta   90.00
_cell.angle_gamma   90.00
#
_symmetry.space_group_name_H-M   'P 1'
#
loop_
_entity.id
_entity.type
_entity.pdbx_description
1 polymer ?
#
loop_
_entity_poly.entity_id
_entity_poly.type
_entity_poly.pdbx_seq_one_letter_code
_entity_poly.pdbx_strand_id
1 'polypeptide(L)'
;MIQFEERSAVTAQRGMVTSPHHLASEAGADVLRAGGSAVDAALATAAVLAVIYPHMTGMGGDAFWLIHDPQTGQVRYLDGGGRASSKADMAYFTQRGM
;
A
#
# COMPACT_ATOMS: atom_id res chain seq x y z
N MET A 1 30.49 -2.52 18.74
CA MET A 1 29.53 -2.52 17.62
C MET A 1 28.15 -2.52 18.24
N ILE A 2 27.48 -1.38 18.29
CA ILE A 2 26.19 -1.24 18.98
C ILE A 2 25.10 -1.47 17.93
N GLN A 3 24.38 -2.59 18.03
CA GLN A 3 23.18 -2.83 17.22
C GLN A 3 22.02 -2.05 17.84
N PHE A 4 21.57 -0.99 17.17
CA PHE A 4 20.29 -0.35 17.48
C PHE A 4 19.20 -1.12 16.73
N GLU A 5 18.45 -1.96 17.43
CA GLU A 5 17.20 -2.56 16.95
C GLU A 5 16.07 -1.98 17.81
N GLU A 6 15.25 -1.06 17.26
CA GLU A 6 14.08 -0.52 17.99
C GLU A 6 13.03 -1.60 18.26
N ARG A 7 13.00 -2.67 17.44
CA ARG A 7 12.23 -3.91 17.66
C ARG A 7 12.96 -5.12 17.08
N SER A 8 12.83 -6.27 17.72
CA SER A 8 13.37 -7.54 17.23
C SER A 8 12.64 -8.02 15.98
N ALA A 9 13.38 -8.61 15.03
CA ALA A 9 12.79 -9.33 13.91
C ALA A 9 11.83 -10.44 14.39
N VAL A 10 10.65 -10.52 13.75
CA VAL A 10 9.62 -11.51 14.07
C VAL A 10 9.54 -12.51 12.91
N THR A 11 9.30 -13.79 13.22
CA THR A 11 9.02 -14.82 12.22
C THR A 11 7.57 -15.31 12.36
N ALA A 12 6.96 -15.69 11.24
CA ALA A 12 5.60 -16.21 11.22
C ALA A 12 5.51 -17.40 10.25
N GLN A 13 4.84 -18.46 10.67
CA GLN A 13 4.72 -19.71 9.90
C GLN A 13 3.66 -19.65 8.78
N ARG A 14 2.68 -18.75 8.90
CA ARG A 14 1.50 -18.72 8.00
C ARG A 14 1.38 -17.44 7.18
N GLY A 15 1.73 -16.29 7.74
CA GLY A 15 1.63 -15.01 7.08
C GLY A 15 2.01 -13.87 8.00
N MET A 16 2.37 -12.73 7.41
CA MET A 16 2.80 -11.51 8.10
C MET A 16 2.29 -10.30 7.33
N VAL A 17 1.88 -9.26 8.06
CA VAL A 17 1.53 -7.95 7.49
C VAL A 17 2.36 -6.90 8.21
N THR A 18 2.99 -6.02 7.43
CA THR A 18 3.75 -4.87 7.93
C THR A 18 3.26 -3.61 7.24
N SER A 19 3.21 -2.50 7.98
CA SER A 19 2.70 -1.22 7.50
C SER A 19 3.20 -0.09 8.42
N PRO A 20 3.12 1.19 8.01
CA PRO A 20 3.56 2.31 8.85
C PRO A 20 2.64 2.57 10.05
N HIS A 21 1.48 1.91 10.14
CA HIS A 21 0.53 2.11 11.24
C HIS A 21 0.04 0.77 11.80
N HIS A 22 0.28 0.50 13.08
CA HIS A 22 -0.04 -0.78 13.72
C HIS A 22 -1.49 -1.26 13.53
N LEU A 23 -2.51 -0.39 13.63
CA LEU A 23 -3.91 -0.75 13.35
C LEU A 23 -4.16 -1.19 11.89
N ALA A 24 -3.41 -0.67 10.92
CA ALA A 24 -3.51 -1.14 9.54
C ALA A 24 -2.87 -2.51 9.36
N SER A 25 -1.72 -2.75 10.02
CA SER A 25 -1.11 -4.09 10.09
C SER A 25 -2.03 -5.12 10.73
N GLU A 26 -2.74 -4.73 11.79
CA GLU A 26 -3.72 -5.57 12.48
C GLU A 26 -4.91 -5.91 11.59
N ALA A 27 -5.48 -4.93 10.89
CA ALA A 27 -6.58 -5.17 9.96
C ALA A 27 -6.20 -6.15 8.83
N GLY A 28 -5.01 -5.99 8.23
CA GLY A 28 -4.52 -6.96 7.25
C GLY A 28 -4.29 -8.35 7.87
N ALA A 29 -3.74 -8.42 9.09
CA ALA A 29 -3.55 -9.68 9.79
C ALA A 29 -4.88 -10.38 10.11
N ASP A 30 -5.94 -9.63 10.43
CA ASP A 30 -7.28 -10.19 10.65
C ASP A 30 -7.86 -10.81 9.39
N VAL A 31 -7.64 -10.19 8.21
CA VAL A 31 -8.03 -10.78 6.93
C VAL A 31 -7.27 -12.09 6.65
N LEU A 32 -5.96 -12.13 6.93
CA LEU A 32 -5.20 -13.39 6.84
C LEU A 32 -5.74 -14.46 7.81
N ARG A 33 -6.08 -14.09 9.05
CA ARG A 33 -6.68 -15.00 10.04
C ARG A 33 -8.03 -15.53 9.59
N ALA A 34 -8.81 -14.71 8.88
CA ALA A 34 -10.09 -15.09 8.28
C ALA A 34 -9.95 -15.97 7.02
N GLY A 35 -8.72 -16.29 6.59
CA GLY A 35 -8.44 -17.14 5.42
C GLY A 35 -8.32 -16.38 4.10
N GLY A 36 -8.23 -15.05 4.13
CA GLY A 36 -7.96 -14.23 2.96
C GLY A 36 -6.54 -14.42 2.41
N SER A 37 -6.36 -14.06 1.14
CA SER A 37 -5.05 -14.08 0.48
C SER A 37 -4.17 -12.90 0.92
N ALA A 38 -2.88 -12.94 0.53
CA ALA A 38 -1.96 -11.81 0.73
C ALA A 38 -2.47 -10.51 0.06
N VAL A 39 -3.17 -10.64 -1.08
CA VAL A 39 -3.75 -9.49 -1.78
C VAL A 39 -4.94 -8.92 -1.00
N ASP A 40 -5.83 -9.79 -0.47
CA ASP A 40 -6.96 -9.34 0.36
C ASP A 40 -6.47 -8.61 1.63
N ALA A 41 -5.43 -9.15 2.27
CA ALA A 41 -4.82 -8.52 3.44
C ALA A 41 -4.18 -7.16 3.12
N ALA A 42 -3.53 -7.05 1.96
CA ALA A 42 -2.95 -5.79 1.50
C ALA A 42 -4.05 -4.75 1.18
N LEU A 43 -5.17 -5.16 0.58
CA LEU A 43 -6.32 -4.28 0.32
C LEU A 43 -6.93 -3.75 1.63
N ALA A 44 -7.14 -4.61 2.63
CA ALA A 44 -7.63 -4.18 3.94
C ALA A 44 -6.64 -3.23 4.64
N THR A 45 -5.35 -3.53 4.59
CA THR A 45 -4.29 -2.66 5.12
C THR A 45 -4.32 -1.28 4.45
N ALA A 46 -4.38 -1.23 3.11
CA ALA A 46 -4.42 0.03 2.36
C ALA A 46 -5.70 0.83 2.62
N ALA A 47 -6.86 0.18 2.70
CA ALA A 47 -8.14 0.82 3.01
C ALA A 47 -8.11 1.46 4.41
N VAL A 48 -7.53 0.80 5.40
CA VAL A 48 -7.38 1.36 6.75
C VAL A 48 -6.38 2.51 6.75
N LEU A 49 -5.24 2.39 6.07
CA LEU A 49 -4.26 3.49 5.93
C LEU A 49 -4.88 4.75 5.31
N ALA A 50 -5.76 4.60 4.32
CA ALA A 50 -6.46 5.75 3.72
C ALA A 50 -7.31 6.55 4.72
N VAL A 51 -7.68 5.95 5.86
CA VAL A 51 -8.45 6.61 6.93
C VAL A 51 -7.54 7.11 8.05
N ILE A 52 -6.62 6.26 8.53
CA ILE A 52 -5.85 6.54 9.76
C ILE A 52 -4.47 7.12 9.50
N TYR A 53 -4.02 7.10 8.24
CA TYR A 53 -2.73 7.63 7.81
C TYR A 53 -2.89 8.63 6.63
N PRO A 54 -3.86 9.58 6.69
CA PRO A 54 -4.29 10.37 5.53
C PRO A 54 -3.27 11.43 5.09
N HIS A 55 -2.32 11.78 5.95
CA HIS A 55 -1.25 12.74 5.62
C HIS A 55 -0.20 12.14 4.69
N MET A 56 -0.27 10.83 4.40
CA MET A 56 0.71 10.11 3.56
C MET A 56 0.06 9.33 2.41
N THR A 57 -1.19 8.87 2.55
CA THR A 57 -1.91 8.13 1.51
C THR A 57 -3.43 8.30 1.63
N GLY A 58 -4.18 8.00 0.57
CA GLY A 58 -5.64 8.11 0.57
C GLY A 58 -6.27 7.64 -0.75
N MET A 59 -7.61 7.56 -0.78
CA MET A 59 -8.36 7.05 -1.94
C MET A 59 -8.19 7.87 -3.24
N GLY A 60 -7.82 9.15 -3.13
CA GLY A 60 -7.55 10.01 -4.28
C GLY A 60 -6.10 9.99 -4.77
N GLY A 61 -5.25 9.13 -4.20
CA GLY A 61 -3.86 8.96 -4.60
C GLY A 61 -3.68 7.85 -5.64
N ASP A 62 -2.42 7.44 -5.81
CA ASP A 62 -2.01 6.38 -6.70
C ASP A 62 -1.56 5.14 -5.91
N ALA A 63 -1.41 4.01 -6.60
CA ALA A 63 -0.88 2.79 -5.99
C ALA A 63 0.00 1.99 -6.95
N PHE A 64 1.09 1.44 -6.45
CA PHE A 64 2.03 0.64 -7.23
C PHE A 64 2.31 -0.66 -6.50
N TRP A 65 2.09 -1.80 -7.15
CA TRP A 65 2.13 -3.10 -6.49
C TRP A 65 3.09 -4.04 -7.20
N LEU A 66 3.83 -4.81 -6.40
CA LEU A 66 4.56 -5.99 -6.84
C LEU A 66 3.91 -7.21 -6.19
N ILE A 67 3.36 -8.09 -7.00
CA ILE A 67 2.58 -9.24 -6.56
C ILE A 67 3.29 -10.49 -7.04
N HIS A 68 3.84 -11.27 -6.11
CA HIS A 68 4.44 -12.55 -6.40
C HIS A 68 3.36 -13.63 -6.49
N ASP A 69 3.31 -14.32 -7.63
CA ASP A 69 2.46 -15.49 -7.84
C ASP A 69 3.26 -16.76 -7.54
N PRO A 70 2.96 -17.49 -6.45
CA PRO A 70 3.70 -18.68 -6.08
C PRO A 70 3.50 -19.86 -7.02
N GLN A 71 2.44 -19.87 -7.84
CA GLN A 71 2.18 -20.97 -8.78
C GLN A 71 3.08 -20.86 -10.00
N THR A 72 3.35 -19.63 -10.45
CA THR A 72 4.17 -19.37 -11.64
C THR A 72 5.59 -18.92 -11.32
N GLY A 73 5.86 -18.52 -10.07
CA GLY A 73 7.12 -17.91 -9.64
C GLY A 73 7.36 -16.52 -10.20
N GLN A 74 6.35 -15.91 -10.84
CA GLN A 74 6.48 -14.60 -11.48
C GLN A 74 6.07 -13.48 -10.54
N VAL A 75 6.71 -12.32 -10.70
CA VAL A 75 6.27 -11.08 -10.07
C VAL A 75 5.50 -10.26 -11.10
N ARG A 76 4.25 -9.92 -10.76
CA ARG A 76 3.41 -9.02 -11.55
C ARG A 76 3.54 -7.61 -10.98
N TYR A 77 3.78 -6.65 -11.86
CA TYR A 77 3.74 -5.23 -11.54
C TYR A 77 2.37 -4.65 -11.92
N LEU A 78 1.75 -3.93 -11.00
CA LEU A 78 0.54 -3.15 -11.24
C LEU A 78 0.88 -1.67 -11.06
N ASP A 79 0.72 -0.93 -12.16
CA ASP A 79 0.83 0.51 -12.21
C ASP A 79 -0.55 1.14 -12.05
N GLY A 80 -0.78 1.78 -10.90
CA GLY A 80 -1.98 2.55 -10.61
C GLY A 80 -1.73 4.04 -10.61
N GLY A 81 -0.72 4.53 -11.35
CA GLY A 81 -0.43 5.94 -11.53
C GLY A 81 -1.48 6.64 -12.40
N GLY A 82 -2.20 7.61 -11.82
CA GLY A 82 -3.16 8.44 -12.51
C GLY A 82 -2.52 9.32 -13.59
N ARG A 83 -3.22 9.51 -14.70
CA ARG A 83 -2.81 10.44 -15.75
C ARG A 83 -3.21 11.86 -15.39
N ALA A 84 -2.47 12.83 -15.94
CA ALA A 84 -2.92 14.23 -15.95
C ALA A 84 -4.30 14.36 -16.60
N SER A 85 -5.11 15.29 -16.09
CA SER A 85 -6.42 15.60 -16.65
C SER A 85 -6.29 16.03 -18.11
N SER A 86 -7.26 15.63 -18.96
CA SER A 86 -7.27 15.98 -20.38
C SER A 86 -7.37 17.50 -20.65
N LYS A 87 -7.75 18.29 -19.64
CA LYS A 87 -7.80 19.76 -19.71
C LYS A 87 -6.58 20.43 -19.08
N ALA A 88 -5.70 19.69 -18.43
CA ALA A 88 -4.53 20.24 -17.73
C ALA A 88 -3.36 20.43 -18.71
N ASP A 89 -3.53 21.29 -19.70
CA ASP A 89 -2.44 21.76 -20.57
C ASP A 89 -1.84 23.07 -20.04
N MET A 90 -0.72 23.52 -20.63
CA MET A 90 -0.05 24.76 -20.19
C MET A 90 -0.98 25.98 -20.28
N ALA A 91 -1.79 26.07 -21.33
CA ALA A 91 -2.69 27.20 -21.54
C ALA A 91 -3.76 27.29 -20.43
N TYR A 92 -4.26 26.15 -19.96
CA TYR A 92 -5.21 26.07 -18.86
C TYR A 92 -4.68 26.72 -17.58
N PHE A 93 -3.40 26.53 -17.27
CA PHE A 93 -2.75 27.12 -16.09
C PHE A 93 -2.40 28.60 -16.30
N THR A 94 -1.76 28.95 -17.43
CA THR A 94 -1.37 30.34 -17.72
C THR A 94 -2.57 31.29 -17.70
N GLN A 95 -3.72 30.89 -18.27
CA GLN A 95 -4.93 31.73 -18.28
C GLN A 95 -5.51 32.01 -16.88
N ARG A 96 -5.11 31.23 -15.86
CA ARG A 96 -5.54 31.39 -14.46
C ARG A 96 -4.49 32.07 -13.57
N GLY A 97 -3.36 32.47 -14.15
CA GLY A 97 -2.26 33.09 -13.41
C GLY A 97 -1.55 32.13 -12.44
N MET A 98 -1.58 30.83 -12.73
CA MET A 98 -0.80 29.80 -12.04
C MET A 98 0.54 29.57 -12.73
#